data_AF-A0A822FCW4-F1
#
_entry.id   AF-A0A822FCW4-F1
#
_cell.length_a   1.000
_cell.length_b   1.000
_cell.length_c   1.000
_cell.angle_alpha   90.00
_cell.angle_beta   90.00
_cell.angle_gamma   90.00
#
_symmetry.space_group_name_H-M   'P 1'
#
loop_
_entity.id
_entity.type
_entity.pdbx_description
1 polymer ?
#
loop_
_entity_poly.entity_id
_entity_poly.type
_entity_poly.pdbx_seq_one_letter_code
_entity_poly.pdbx_strand_id
1 'polypeptide(L)'
;LVFALLQYKRGDEFTACPIKRVQLDKDRSNIHPREERFLLPVILATSTFSSQESQNEKELDWLRTYGYITGCYWNLQLQNKNKTIAEVVEEAAHGIIKEGSAIGKVHEAQWLSQQLVAIKGFGSNINANFIQCFPSEIGETCAYLYTKESFLYKLINFILRDPHSITLEQVKSLGPFCWLLDWYLYDNPTTDVLTVYRSLNLDDEQQKQFMEEVMKFTSFISTSRSREVADFYDGNTLLIIDLNLRHKDNERTLCGRDVSSLSDFPEEEEFLIWPGRDFGFVRYEYDIVKKKHVIYLKSLTWD
;
A
#
# COMPACT_ATOMS: atom_id res chain seq x y z
N LEU A 1 15.89 -14.34 27.10
CA LEU A 1 14.90 -13.56 27.88
C LEU A 1 15.59 -12.32 28.42
N VAL A 2 15.39 -11.18 27.76
CA VAL A 2 15.91 -9.88 28.22
C VAL A 2 14.72 -8.95 28.35
N PHE A 3 14.52 -8.41 29.56
CA PHE A 3 13.54 -7.36 29.80
C PHE A 3 14.25 -6.02 29.67
N ALA A 4 13.81 -5.18 28.73
CA ALA A 4 14.21 -3.79 28.67
C ALA A 4 12.99 -2.90 28.94
N LEU A 5 13.07 -2.09 29.99
CA LEU A 5 12.07 -1.09 30.33
C LEU A 5 12.40 0.20 29.56
N LEU A 6 11.47 0.67 28.73
CA LEU A 6 11.54 1.99 28.12
C LEU A 6 10.94 2.99 29.11
N GLN A 7 11.81 3.76 29.77
CA GLN A 7 11.41 4.82 30.69
C GLN A 7 11.16 6.11 29.88
N TYR A 8 9.90 6.53 29.77
CA TYR A 8 9.48 7.60 28.86
C TYR A 8 9.85 9.02 29.32
N LYS A 9 10.19 9.21 30.60
CA LYS A 9 10.82 10.41 31.20
C LYS A 9 11.04 10.14 32.70
N ARG A 10 12.01 10.81 33.31
CA ARG A 10 12.19 10.78 34.77
C ARG A 10 11.06 11.59 35.42
N GLY A 11 10.07 10.91 36.00
CA GLY A 11 9.15 11.52 36.96
C GLY A 11 7.64 11.39 36.75
N ASP A 12 7.13 10.43 35.97
CA ASP A 12 5.67 10.19 35.87
C ASP A 12 5.30 8.83 36.50
N GLU A 13 4.47 8.86 37.55
CA GLU A 13 4.05 7.67 38.33
C GLU A 13 2.81 6.97 37.76
N PHE A 14 2.34 7.32 36.56
CA PHE A 14 1.15 6.70 35.98
C PHE A 14 1.47 5.71 34.86
N THR A 15 1.35 4.42 35.23
CA THR A 15 1.06 3.25 34.39
C THR A 15 2.00 2.96 33.22
N ALA A 16 3.11 2.27 33.53
CA ALA A 16 3.83 1.47 32.54
C ALA A 16 2.96 0.28 32.09
N CYS A 17 2.42 0.33 30.87
CA CYS A 17 1.78 -0.83 30.25
C CYS A 17 2.84 -1.76 29.65
N PRO A 18 2.90 -3.05 30.02
CA PRO A 18 3.81 -4.00 29.42
C PRO A 18 3.36 -4.32 27.99
N ILE A 19 4.04 -3.73 26.99
CA ILE A 19 3.90 -4.15 25.59
C ILE A 19 4.80 -5.36 25.37
N LYS A 20 4.20 -6.52 25.14
CA LYS A 20 4.91 -7.74 24.72
C LYS A 20 5.35 -7.58 23.26
N ARG A 21 6.56 -7.06 23.02
CA ARG A 21 7.21 -7.21 21.71
C ARG A 21 7.81 -8.60 21.63
N VAL A 22 7.20 -9.47 20.82
CA VAL A 22 7.77 -10.78 20.50
C VAL A 22 8.83 -10.57 19.42
N GLN A 23 10.09 -10.39 19.81
CA GLN A 23 11.20 -10.75 18.91
C GLN A 23 11.27 -12.27 18.94
N LEU A 24 10.71 -12.92 17.92
CA LEU A 24 10.98 -14.33 17.66
C LEU A 24 12.44 -14.44 17.19
N ASP A 25 13.20 -15.30 17.86
CA ASP A 25 14.54 -15.71 17.42
C ASP A 25 14.46 -16.12 15.94
N LYS A 26 15.10 -15.33 15.07
CA LYS A 26 15.23 -15.64 13.65
C LYS A 26 16.37 -16.64 13.51
N ASP A 27 16.03 -17.90 13.25
CA ASP A 27 16.97 -18.85 12.66
C ASP A 27 17.19 -18.41 11.20
N ARG A 28 18.34 -17.77 10.92
CA ARG A 28 18.61 -17.02 9.67
C ARG A 28 19.14 -17.89 8.52
N SER A 29 18.90 -19.20 8.53
CA SER A 29 19.63 -20.12 7.65
C SER A 29 18.97 -20.45 6.32
N ASN A 30 17.78 -19.95 6.00
CA ASN A 30 17.17 -20.07 4.66
C ASN A 30 16.22 -18.89 4.42
N ILE A 31 16.75 -17.83 3.81
CA ILE A 31 16.02 -16.60 3.50
C ILE A 31 15.53 -16.71 2.05
N HIS A 32 14.21 -16.87 1.86
CA HIS A 32 13.57 -16.88 0.54
C HIS A 32 12.69 -15.64 0.41
N PRO A 33 12.99 -14.71 -0.53
CA PRO A 33 12.07 -13.64 -0.91
C PRO A 33 10.74 -14.23 -1.39
N ARG A 34 9.61 -13.57 -1.10
CA ARG A 34 8.30 -14.14 -1.41
C ARG A 34 8.04 -14.13 -2.91
N GLU A 35 8.03 -15.32 -3.52
CA GLU A 35 8.06 -15.55 -4.97
C GLU A 35 7.12 -14.64 -5.78
N GLU A 36 5.92 -14.35 -5.29
CA GLU A 36 4.91 -13.60 -6.04
C GLU A 36 4.81 -12.10 -5.70
N ARG A 37 5.38 -11.62 -4.58
CA ARG A 37 5.07 -10.28 -4.03
C ARG A 37 5.31 -9.15 -5.02
N PHE A 38 6.42 -9.22 -5.75
CA PHE A 38 6.81 -8.20 -6.72
C PHE A 38 6.31 -8.48 -8.13
N LEU A 39 6.02 -9.75 -8.46
CA LEU A 39 5.64 -10.19 -9.82
C LEU A 39 4.19 -9.90 -10.22
N LEU A 40 3.34 -9.57 -9.24
CA LEU A 40 1.92 -9.33 -9.46
C LEU A 40 1.67 -8.26 -10.55
N PRO A 41 0.76 -8.51 -11.51
CA PRO A 41 0.43 -7.55 -12.58
C PRO A 41 0.01 -6.20 -12.01
N VAL A 42 0.37 -5.14 -12.74
CA VAL A 42 -0.02 -3.76 -12.42
C VAL A 42 -0.99 -3.31 -13.50
N ILE A 43 -2.14 -2.78 -13.09
CA ILE A 43 -3.08 -2.15 -14.01
C ILE A 43 -2.89 -0.65 -13.96
N LEU A 44 -2.81 -0.06 -15.14
CA LEU A 44 -2.61 1.36 -15.37
C LEU A 44 -3.95 2.00 -15.72
N ALA A 45 -4.29 3.11 -15.07
CA ALA A 45 -5.36 3.95 -15.59
C ALA A 45 -4.79 4.79 -16.74
N THR A 46 -5.29 4.56 -17.96
CA THR A 46 -4.94 5.33 -19.16
C THR A 46 -5.81 6.58 -19.23
N SER A 47 -5.26 7.71 -19.73
CA SER A 47 -5.95 9.01 -19.82
C SER A 47 -7.05 9.09 -20.88
N THR A 48 -7.27 8.03 -21.66
CA THR A 48 -8.29 7.97 -22.72
C THR A 48 -9.53 7.20 -22.27
N PHE A 49 -10.43 7.88 -21.55
CA PHE A 49 -11.78 7.36 -21.33
C PHE A 49 -12.64 7.63 -22.57
N SER A 50 -12.70 6.67 -23.50
CA SER A 50 -13.65 6.71 -24.61
C SER A 50 -15.06 6.42 -24.11
N SER A 51 -15.94 7.40 -24.27
CA SER A 51 -17.35 7.38 -23.91
C SER A 51 -18.17 6.49 -24.84
N GLN A 52 -18.34 5.19 -24.54
CA GLN A 52 -19.48 4.40 -25.06
C GLN A 52 -19.93 3.29 -24.08
N GLU A 53 -21.24 3.33 -23.77
CA GLU A 53 -22.15 2.28 -23.24
C GLU A 53 -22.01 1.91 -21.73
N SER A 54 -23.04 1.87 -20.88
CA SER A 54 -24.48 1.56 -21.02
C SER A 54 -25.32 2.10 -19.82
N GLN A 55 -26.65 2.12 -19.94
CA GLN A 55 -27.61 2.80 -19.03
C GLN A 55 -27.76 2.28 -17.58
N ASN A 56 -26.89 1.38 -17.10
CA ASN A 56 -26.82 0.99 -15.67
C ASN A 56 -25.78 1.82 -14.87
N GLU A 57 -25.19 2.85 -15.47
CA GLU A 57 -24.00 3.60 -15.02
C GLU A 57 -24.13 4.48 -13.76
N LYS A 58 -25.30 4.64 -13.13
CA LYS A 58 -25.40 5.51 -11.93
C LYS A 58 -24.73 4.93 -10.68
N GLU A 59 -24.59 3.62 -10.57
CA GLU A 59 -23.99 2.98 -9.39
C GLU A 59 -22.46 2.89 -9.43
N LEU A 60 -21.79 3.25 -10.54
CA LEU A 60 -20.33 3.17 -10.68
C LEU A 60 -19.66 4.53 -10.98
N ASP A 61 -20.43 5.61 -11.06
CA ASP A 61 -19.95 6.97 -11.35
C ASP A 61 -18.94 7.47 -10.29
N TRP A 62 -19.07 7.00 -9.04
CA TRP A 62 -18.13 7.34 -7.96
C TRP A 62 -16.75 6.69 -8.13
N LEU A 63 -16.64 5.49 -8.73
CA LEU A 63 -15.32 4.90 -9.02
C LEU A 63 -14.58 5.70 -10.10
N ARG A 64 -15.32 6.18 -11.12
CA ARG A 64 -14.76 7.08 -12.16
C ARG A 64 -14.40 8.44 -11.59
N THR A 65 -15.18 8.94 -10.63
CA THR A 65 -14.97 10.25 -10.00
C THR A 65 -13.78 10.26 -9.03
N TYR A 66 -13.56 9.17 -8.28
CA TYR A 66 -12.56 9.13 -7.20
C TYR A 66 -11.31 8.29 -7.51
N GLY A 67 -11.36 7.43 -8.53
CA GLY A 67 -10.19 6.80 -9.14
C GLY A 67 -9.52 5.66 -8.37
N TYR A 68 -9.85 5.43 -7.09
CA TYR A 68 -9.30 4.33 -6.26
C TYR A 68 -10.09 4.14 -4.94
N ILE A 69 -9.94 2.98 -4.30
CA ILE A 69 -10.79 2.53 -3.18
C ILE A 69 -10.77 3.46 -1.95
N THR A 70 -9.63 4.10 -1.65
CA THR A 70 -9.50 4.96 -0.46
C THR A 70 -10.27 6.27 -0.64
N GLY A 71 -10.22 6.86 -1.83
CA GLY A 71 -11.07 7.98 -2.21
C GLY A 71 -12.56 7.61 -2.17
N CYS A 72 -12.91 6.41 -2.61
CA CYS A 72 -14.29 5.92 -2.54
C CYS A 72 -14.79 5.75 -1.11
N TYR A 73 -13.99 5.14 -0.24
CA TYR A 73 -14.31 4.99 1.18
C TYR A 73 -14.45 6.35 1.86
N TRP A 74 -13.55 7.30 1.59
CA TRP A 74 -13.66 8.66 2.12
C TRP A 74 -15.01 9.28 1.80
N ASN A 75 -15.40 9.33 0.52
CA ASN A 75 -16.64 10.00 0.12
C ASN A 75 -17.90 9.28 0.63
N LEU A 76 -17.92 7.94 0.62
CA LEU A 76 -19.10 7.17 1.00
C LEU A 76 -19.25 7.00 2.53
N GLN A 77 -18.13 6.95 3.25
CA GLN A 77 -18.09 6.48 4.64
C GLN A 77 -17.48 7.44 5.65
N LEU A 78 -16.74 8.48 5.24
CA LEU A 78 -16.10 9.43 6.15
C LEU A 78 -16.60 10.87 5.97
N GLN A 79 -16.69 11.33 4.72
CA GLN A 79 -17.07 12.70 4.39
C GLN A 79 -18.43 13.02 5.01
N ASN A 80 -18.49 14.15 5.74
CA ASN A 80 -19.68 14.60 6.47
C ASN A 80 -20.16 13.65 7.60
N LYS A 81 -19.37 12.62 7.97
CA LYS A 81 -19.66 11.76 9.12
C LYS A 81 -18.70 12.06 10.27
N ASN A 82 -19.19 12.16 11.49
CA ASN A 82 -18.35 12.40 12.66
C ASN A 82 -17.75 11.10 13.20
N LYS A 83 -16.82 10.49 12.43
CA LYS A 83 -16.11 9.27 12.83
C LYS A 83 -14.72 9.57 13.36
N THR A 84 -14.31 8.81 14.37
CA THR A 84 -12.95 8.77 14.89
C THR A 84 -12.10 7.76 14.12
N ILE A 85 -10.77 7.91 14.16
CA ILE A 85 -9.86 6.91 13.57
C ILE A 85 -10.06 5.54 14.25
N ALA A 86 -10.36 5.49 15.55
CA ALA A 86 -10.64 4.23 16.24
C ALA A 86 -11.85 3.48 15.65
N GLU A 87 -12.92 4.19 15.28
CA GLU A 87 -14.07 3.58 14.59
C GLU A 87 -13.68 3.06 13.20
N VAL A 88 -12.81 3.77 12.47
CA VAL A 88 -12.27 3.28 11.18
C VAL A 88 -11.43 2.01 11.37
N VAL A 89 -10.63 1.93 12.45
CA VAL A 89 -9.88 0.72 12.80
C VAL A 89 -10.81 -0.46 13.10
N GLU A 90 -11.92 -0.22 13.80
CA GLU A 90 -12.93 -1.26 14.04
C GLU A 90 -13.60 -1.70 12.72
N GLU A 91 -13.94 -0.78 11.83
CA GLU A 91 -14.48 -1.11 10.50
C GLU A 91 -13.49 -1.95 9.68
N ALA A 92 -12.21 -1.58 9.68
CA ALA A 92 -11.15 -2.35 9.03
C ALA A 92 -11.04 -3.77 9.61
N ALA A 93 -11.04 -3.88 10.94
CA ALA A 93 -10.97 -5.15 11.64
C ALA A 93 -12.17 -6.07 11.32
N HIS A 94 -13.39 -5.52 11.26
CA HIS A 94 -14.58 -6.28 10.87
C HIS A 94 -14.55 -6.67 9.38
N GLY A 95 -14.12 -5.76 8.52
CA GLY A 95 -14.00 -6.00 7.08
C GLY A 95 -13.03 -7.13 6.75
N ILE A 96 -11.87 -7.16 7.41
CA ILE A 96 -10.90 -8.26 7.28
C ILE A 96 -11.52 -9.60 7.69
N ILE A 97 -12.29 -9.65 8.79
CA ILE A 97 -12.99 -10.88 9.21
C ILE A 97 -14.00 -11.31 8.14
N LYS A 98 -14.80 -10.38 7.62
CA LYS A 98 -15.82 -10.65 6.59
C LYS A 98 -15.18 -11.27 5.34
N GLU A 99 -14.18 -10.59 4.78
CA GLU A 99 -13.50 -11.03 3.56
C GLU A 99 -12.75 -12.35 3.75
N GLY A 100 -11.99 -12.46 4.84
CA GLY A 100 -11.25 -13.69 5.12
C GLY A 100 -12.17 -14.88 5.38
N SER A 101 -13.33 -14.67 6.01
CA SER A 101 -14.33 -15.74 6.19
C SER A 101 -14.92 -16.20 4.86
N ALA A 102 -15.18 -15.28 3.93
CA ALA A 102 -15.73 -15.59 2.61
C ALA A 102 -14.81 -16.50 1.77
N ILE A 103 -13.49 -16.47 2.01
CA ILE A 103 -12.49 -17.28 1.32
C ILE A 103 -11.93 -18.43 2.18
N GLY A 104 -12.56 -18.75 3.30
CA GLY A 104 -12.15 -19.87 4.18
C GLY A 104 -10.88 -19.61 5.00
N LYS A 105 -10.46 -18.35 5.16
CA LYS A 105 -9.29 -17.90 5.94
C LYS A 105 -9.67 -17.35 7.32
N VAL A 106 -10.67 -17.94 7.97
CA VAL A 106 -11.29 -17.43 9.22
C VAL A 106 -10.26 -17.18 10.33
N HIS A 107 -9.39 -18.15 10.63
CA HIS A 107 -8.42 -18.03 11.73
C HIS A 107 -7.37 -16.93 11.47
N GLU A 108 -6.87 -16.85 10.24
CA GLU A 108 -5.93 -15.81 9.82
C GLU A 108 -6.59 -14.43 9.91
N ALA A 109 -7.83 -14.31 9.43
CA ALA A 109 -8.60 -13.07 9.48
C ALA A 109 -8.87 -12.59 10.91
N GLN A 110 -9.21 -13.51 11.83
CA GLN A 110 -9.36 -13.20 13.25
C GLN A 110 -8.05 -12.70 13.85
N TRP A 111 -6.93 -13.34 13.53
CA TRP A 111 -5.62 -12.93 14.03
C TRP A 111 -5.24 -11.52 13.54
N LEU A 112 -5.38 -11.25 12.23
CA LEU A 112 -5.12 -9.93 11.63
C LEU A 112 -6.01 -8.84 12.26
N SER A 113 -7.30 -9.13 12.41
CA SER A 113 -8.28 -8.23 13.02
C SER A 113 -7.95 -7.89 14.47
N GLN A 114 -7.53 -8.89 15.26
CA GLN A 114 -7.09 -8.69 16.65
C GLN A 114 -5.89 -7.75 16.75
N GLN A 115 -4.95 -7.78 15.80
CA GLN A 115 -3.80 -6.87 15.80
C GLN A 115 -4.27 -5.41 15.68
N LEU A 116 -5.23 -5.12 14.80
CA LEU A 116 -5.80 -3.79 14.63
C LEU A 116 -6.59 -3.32 15.86
N VAL A 117 -7.47 -4.18 16.38
CA VAL A 117 -8.30 -3.82 17.56
C VAL A 117 -7.43 -3.52 18.78
N ALA A 118 -6.29 -4.19 18.93
CA ALA A 118 -5.36 -3.95 20.04
C ALA A 118 -4.76 -2.52 20.06
N ILE A 119 -4.70 -1.86 18.90
CA ILE A 119 -4.09 -0.53 18.74
C ILE A 119 -5.11 0.58 18.46
N LYS A 120 -6.42 0.29 18.43
CA LYS A 120 -7.46 1.28 18.12
C LYS A 120 -7.48 2.49 19.08
N GLY A 121 -7.03 2.29 20.32
CA GLY A 121 -7.04 3.34 21.36
C GLY A 121 -6.23 4.58 20.99
N PHE A 122 -5.22 4.44 20.13
CA PHE A 122 -4.43 5.57 19.61
C PHE A 122 -5.26 6.51 18.71
N GLY A 123 -6.42 6.07 18.21
CA GLY A 123 -7.30 6.84 17.32
C GLY A 123 -8.59 7.36 17.96
N SER A 124 -8.82 7.15 19.26
CA SER A 124 -10.15 7.36 19.87
C SER A 124 -10.61 8.82 19.93
N ASN A 125 -9.70 9.79 19.92
CA ASN A 125 -10.02 11.21 20.01
C ASN A 125 -9.64 12.01 18.75
N ILE A 126 -9.35 11.31 17.64
CA ILE A 126 -8.93 11.93 16.39
C ILE A 126 -10.05 11.75 15.38
N ASN A 127 -10.63 12.86 14.94
CA ASN A 127 -11.66 12.85 13.91
C ASN A 127 -11.04 12.52 12.55
N ALA A 128 -11.58 11.51 11.86
CA ALA A 128 -11.08 11.06 10.57
C ALA A 128 -11.17 12.14 9.48
N ASN A 129 -12.05 13.14 9.61
CA ASN A 129 -12.13 14.28 8.67
C ASN A 129 -11.11 15.39 8.95
N PHE A 130 -10.48 15.40 10.13
CA PHE A 130 -9.61 16.49 10.57
C PHE A 130 -8.32 15.92 11.19
N ILE A 131 -7.53 15.25 10.36
CA ILE A 131 -6.27 14.62 10.77
C ILE A 131 -5.17 15.68 10.70
N GLN A 132 -4.65 16.09 11.86
CA GLN A 132 -3.44 16.92 11.93
C GLN A 132 -2.16 16.09 11.94
N CYS A 133 -2.22 14.91 12.55
CA CYS A 133 -1.13 13.95 12.64
C CYS A 133 -1.75 12.56 12.72
N PHE A 134 -1.32 11.64 11.87
CA PHE A 134 -1.86 10.29 11.84
C PHE A 134 -1.18 9.43 12.92
N PRO A 135 -1.91 8.62 13.70
CA PRO A 135 -1.29 7.78 14.73
C PRO A 135 -0.35 6.74 14.14
N SER A 136 0.95 6.88 14.42
CA SER A 136 2.01 6.04 13.86
C SER A 136 1.80 4.55 14.16
N GLU A 137 1.30 4.20 15.33
CA GLU A 137 1.07 2.83 15.78
C GLU A 137 -0.01 2.13 14.94
N ILE A 138 -1.04 2.87 14.52
CA ILE A 138 -2.08 2.37 13.62
C ILE A 138 -1.47 2.12 12.25
N GLY A 139 -0.74 3.10 11.73
CA GLY A 139 -0.13 3.03 10.41
C GLY A 139 0.94 1.95 10.26
N GLU A 140 1.84 1.84 11.24
CA GLU A 140 2.86 0.79 11.31
C GLU A 140 2.23 -0.59 11.38
N THR A 141 1.14 -0.75 12.14
CA THR A 141 0.38 -2.00 12.19
C THR A 141 -0.23 -2.31 10.82
N CYS A 142 -0.89 -1.35 10.16
CA CYS A 142 -1.42 -1.54 8.81
C CYS A 142 -0.34 -1.95 7.81
N ALA A 143 0.82 -1.30 7.82
CA ALA A 143 1.95 -1.63 6.95
C ALA A 143 2.50 -3.03 7.24
N TYR A 144 2.68 -3.40 8.51
CA TYR A 144 3.06 -4.76 8.90
C TYR A 144 2.06 -5.82 8.43
N LEU A 145 0.75 -5.58 8.62
CA LEU A 145 -0.29 -6.53 8.17
C LEU A 145 -0.36 -6.64 6.65
N TYR A 146 -0.13 -5.54 5.92
CA TYR A 146 -0.09 -5.54 4.46
C TYR A 146 1.17 -6.23 3.90
N THR A 147 2.28 -6.20 4.65
CA THR A 147 3.55 -6.86 4.28
C THR A 147 3.67 -8.27 4.85
N LYS A 148 2.73 -8.74 5.68
CA LYS A 148 2.61 -10.16 6.07
C LYS A 148 2.29 -11.02 4.86
N GLU A 149 2.85 -12.23 4.82
CA GLU A 149 2.41 -13.26 3.88
C GLU A 149 1.03 -13.81 4.30
N SER A 150 -0.01 -13.07 3.93
CA SER A 150 -1.40 -13.36 4.29
C SER A 150 -2.34 -13.18 3.11
N PHE A 151 -3.60 -13.61 3.28
CA PHE A 151 -4.62 -13.37 2.26
C PHE A 151 -4.89 -11.88 2.00
N LEU A 152 -4.65 -11.00 2.99
CA LEU A 152 -5.14 -9.63 2.97
C LEU A 152 -4.54 -8.82 1.82
N TYR A 153 -3.21 -8.80 1.68
CA TYR A 153 -2.58 -8.06 0.59
C TYR A 153 -2.88 -8.68 -0.78
N LYS A 154 -2.97 -10.02 -0.85
CA LYS A 154 -3.30 -10.74 -2.09
C LYS A 154 -4.68 -10.33 -2.56
N LEU A 155 -5.64 -10.28 -1.64
CA LEU A 155 -7.02 -9.87 -1.89
C LEU A 155 -7.12 -8.40 -2.26
N ILE A 156 -6.49 -7.50 -1.49
CA ILE A 156 -6.45 -6.07 -1.79
C ILE A 156 -5.89 -5.84 -3.19
N ASN A 157 -4.72 -6.40 -3.50
CA ASN A 157 -4.11 -6.20 -4.82
C ASN A 157 -4.90 -6.87 -5.94
N PHE A 158 -5.59 -7.98 -5.66
CA PHE A 158 -6.49 -8.60 -6.64
C PHE A 158 -7.69 -7.70 -6.96
N ILE A 159 -8.35 -7.14 -5.95
CA ILE A 159 -9.52 -6.27 -6.14
C ILE A 159 -9.14 -4.94 -6.77
N LEU A 160 -8.03 -4.34 -6.34
CA LEU A 160 -7.58 -3.04 -6.85
C LEU A 160 -7.00 -3.11 -8.27
N ARG A 161 -6.69 -4.31 -8.77
CA ARG A 161 -6.27 -4.50 -10.17
C ARG A 161 -7.39 -4.21 -11.14
N ASP A 162 -8.63 -4.59 -10.85
CA ASP A 162 -9.77 -4.29 -11.69
C ASP A 162 -10.72 -3.31 -10.99
N PRO A 163 -10.44 -1.99 -11.07
CA PRO A 163 -11.30 -0.95 -10.50
C PRO A 163 -12.76 -1.04 -10.96
N HIS A 164 -13.03 -1.56 -12.15
CA HIS A 164 -14.39 -1.67 -12.68
C HIS A 164 -15.21 -2.77 -11.97
N SER A 165 -14.53 -3.74 -11.35
CA SER A 165 -15.17 -4.83 -10.60
C SER A 165 -15.42 -4.51 -9.11
N ILE A 166 -14.92 -3.37 -8.61
CA ILE A 166 -15.04 -3.02 -7.20
C ILE A 166 -16.50 -2.76 -6.84
N THR A 167 -17.03 -3.56 -5.93
CA THR A 167 -18.39 -3.42 -5.41
C THR A 167 -18.45 -2.47 -4.22
N LEU A 168 -19.62 -1.87 -3.96
CA LEU A 168 -19.87 -1.08 -2.76
C LEU A 168 -19.56 -1.86 -1.46
N GLU A 169 -19.87 -3.15 -1.43
CA GLU A 169 -19.60 -3.99 -0.29
C GLU A 169 -18.10 -4.19 -0.05
N GLN A 170 -17.28 -4.30 -1.09
CA GLN A 170 -15.82 -4.34 -0.99
C GLN A 170 -15.24 -3.00 -0.54
N VAL A 171 -15.83 -1.87 -0.95
CA VAL A 171 -15.43 -0.56 -0.42
C VAL A 171 -15.70 -0.47 1.08
N LYS A 172 -16.84 -0.98 1.55
CA LYS A 172 -17.16 -0.97 2.99
C LYS A 172 -16.27 -1.92 3.80
N SER A 173 -15.86 -3.06 3.24
CA SER A 173 -15.05 -4.04 3.97
C SER A 173 -13.54 -3.76 3.89
N LEU A 174 -13.00 -3.42 2.73
CA LEU A 174 -11.55 -3.22 2.54
C LEU A 174 -11.14 -1.75 2.52
N GLY A 175 -12.06 -0.85 2.15
CA GLY A 175 -11.81 0.59 2.13
C GLY A 175 -11.27 1.17 3.44
N PRO A 176 -11.80 0.81 4.63
CA PRO A 176 -11.25 1.30 5.89
C PRO A 176 -9.77 0.94 6.08
N PHE A 177 -9.38 -0.32 5.80
CA PHE A 177 -7.98 -0.76 5.94
C PHE A 177 -7.07 -0.04 4.94
N CYS A 178 -7.48 0.01 3.67
CA CYS A 178 -6.73 0.69 2.63
C CYS A 178 -6.57 2.19 2.96
N TRP A 179 -7.61 2.85 3.47
CA TRP A 179 -7.56 4.26 3.83
C TRP A 179 -6.59 4.53 4.99
N LEU A 180 -6.56 3.67 6.02
CA LEU A 180 -5.60 3.78 7.13
C LEU A 180 -4.15 3.63 6.64
N LEU A 181 -3.89 2.65 5.76
CA LEU A 181 -2.57 2.44 5.19
C LEU A 181 -2.13 3.63 4.32
N ASP A 182 -3.02 4.11 3.45
CA ASP A 182 -2.77 5.24 2.54
C ASP A 182 -2.41 6.51 3.32
N TRP A 183 -3.18 6.85 4.36
CA TRP A 183 -2.87 7.98 5.24
C TRP A 183 -1.53 7.85 5.94
N TYR A 184 -1.18 6.67 6.43
CA TYR A 184 0.11 6.45 7.05
C TYR A 184 1.26 6.71 6.08
N LEU A 185 1.18 6.18 4.86
CA LEU A 185 2.23 6.37 3.85
C LEU A 185 2.34 7.84 3.45
N TYR A 186 1.20 8.55 3.34
CA TYR A 186 1.15 9.97 3.02
C TYR A 186 1.71 10.88 4.13
N ASP A 187 1.36 10.63 5.39
CA ASP A 187 1.79 11.42 6.56
C ASP A 187 3.25 11.11 6.96
N ASN A 188 3.75 9.92 6.59
CA ASN A 188 5.09 9.46 6.94
C ASN A 188 5.91 9.04 5.71
N PRO A 189 6.13 9.92 4.72
CA PRO A 189 6.86 9.56 3.51
C PRO A 189 8.36 9.39 3.76
N THR A 190 9.00 8.52 2.98
CA THR A 190 10.47 8.38 2.99
C THR A 190 11.06 9.28 1.92
N THR A 191 11.99 10.17 2.31
CA THR A 191 12.49 11.24 1.43
C THR A 191 13.84 10.94 0.79
N ASP A 192 14.66 10.09 1.41
CA ASP A 192 16.04 9.79 1.01
C ASP A 192 16.15 8.68 -0.03
N VAL A 193 15.05 8.01 -0.36
CA VAL A 193 14.96 7.02 -1.44
C VAL A 193 14.60 7.71 -2.74
N LEU A 194 15.52 7.68 -3.70
CA LEU A 194 15.38 8.38 -4.99
C LEU A 194 15.00 7.46 -6.15
N THR A 195 15.21 6.16 -6.03
CA THR A 195 14.92 5.20 -7.09
C THR A 195 14.47 3.90 -6.47
N VAL A 196 13.45 3.29 -7.07
CA VAL A 196 12.93 1.98 -6.67
C VAL A 196 12.72 1.09 -7.88
N TYR A 197 12.64 -0.21 -7.63
CA TYR A 197 12.67 -1.25 -8.65
C TYR A 197 11.52 -2.23 -8.46
N ARG A 198 10.91 -2.68 -9.55
CA ARG A 198 9.87 -3.72 -9.50
C ARG A 198 9.99 -4.63 -10.70
N SER A 199 10.10 -5.93 -10.46
CA SER A 199 10.09 -6.95 -11.51
C SER A 199 8.66 -7.41 -11.75
N LEU A 200 8.25 -7.51 -13.01
CA LEU A 200 6.90 -7.84 -13.41
C LEU A 200 6.94 -8.89 -14.53
N ASN A 201 5.86 -9.65 -14.65
CA ASN A 201 5.60 -10.46 -15.82
C ASN A 201 4.49 -9.81 -16.65
N LEU A 202 4.87 -9.09 -17.71
CA LEU A 202 3.96 -8.30 -18.55
C LEU A 202 3.90 -8.86 -19.97
N ASP A 203 2.71 -8.88 -20.55
CA ASP A 203 2.56 -9.08 -22.00
C ASP A 203 2.87 -7.79 -22.79
N ASP A 204 2.91 -7.90 -24.11
CA ASP A 204 3.24 -6.79 -25.01
C ASP A 204 2.23 -5.62 -24.92
N GLU A 205 0.96 -5.88 -24.60
CA GLU A 205 -0.07 -4.83 -24.47
C GLU A 205 0.13 -4.06 -23.17
N GLN A 206 0.37 -4.76 -22.07
CA GLN A 206 0.69 -4.18 -20.77
C GLN A 206 1.99 -3.37 -20.84
N GLN A 207 3.03 -3.88 -21.51
CA GLN A 207 4.28 -3.13 -21.71
C GLN A 207 4.03 -1.80 -22.44
N LYS A 208 3.15 -1.79 -23.46
CA LYS A 208 2.80 -0.55 -24.18
C LYS A 208 2.05 0.45 -23.30
N GLN A 209 1.18 -0.01 -22.40
CA GLN A 209 0.49 0.88 -21.45
C GLN A 209 1.49 1.63 -20.56
N PHE A 210 2.58 0.97 -20.14
CA PHE A 210 3.65 1.62 -19.37
C PHE A 210 4.46 2.65 -20.18
N MET A 211 4.34 2.66 -21.51
CA MET A 211 4.98 3.62 -22.41
C MET A 211 4.07 4.79 -22.77
N GLU A 212 2.87 4.87 -22.20
CA GLU A 212 2.00 6.04 -22.34
C GLU A 212 2.58 7.28 -21.65
N GLU A 213 2.12 8.46 -22.07
CA GLU A 213 2.68 9.75 -21.62
C GLU A 213 2.55 9.93 -20.09
N VAL A 214 1.40 9.55 -19.52
CA VAL A 214 1.13 9.59 -18.09
C VAL A 214 0.33 8.34 -17.71
N MET A 215 0.80 7.66 -16.67
CA MET A 215 0.16 6.48 -16.10
C MET A 215 -0.03 6.63 -14.59
N LYS A 216 -1.10 6.01 -14.08
CA LYS A 216 -1.45 6.03 -12.65
C LYS A 216 -1.53 4.62 -12.09
N PHE A 217 -0.87 4.40 -10.96
CA PHE A 217 -1.06 3.16 -10.20
C PHE A 217 -2.38 3.22 -9.42
N THR A 218 -3.32 2.33 -9.70
CA THR A 218 -4.63 2.28 -9.02
C THR A 218 -4.59 1.51 -7.70
N SER A 219 -3.50 0.80 -7.44
CA SER A 219 -3.28 -0.06 -6.26
C SER A 219 -2.00 0.32 -5.53
N PHE A 220 -1.82 -0.24 -4.34
CA PHE A 220 -0.56 -0.16 -3.62
C PHE A 220 0.52 -0.94 -4.38
N ILE A 221 1.64 -0.30 -4.70
CA ILE A 221 2.71 -0.93 -5.48
C ILE A 221 3.91 -1.20 -4.57
N SER A 222 4.15 -2.49 -4.31
CA SER A 222 5.36 -2.94 -3.65
C SER A 222 6.55 -2.82 -4.60
N THR A 223 7.58 -2.08 -4.20
CA THR A 223 8.83 -1.94 -4.95
C THR A 223 9.99 -2.28 -4.01
N SER A 224 11.17 -2.55 -4.55
CA SER A 224 12.39 -2.74 -3.77
C SER A 224 13.29 -1.52 -3.93
N ARG A 225 13.99 -1.12 -2.87
CA ARG A 225 15.10 -0.15 -2.96
C ARG A 225 16.34 -0.75 -3.62
N SER A 226 16.46 -2.08 -3.62
CA SER A 226 17.58 -2.81 -4.23
C SER A 226 17.19 -3.37 -5.60
N ARG A 227 17.94 -2.95 -6.63
CA ARG A 227 17.81 -3.52 -7.97
C ARG A 227 18.10 -5.02 -7.98
N GLU A 228 19.08 -5.47 -7.22
CA GLU A 228 19.47 -6.88 -7.14
C GLU A 228 18.31 -7.72 -6.61
N VAL A 229 17.61 -7.23 -5.58
CA VAL A 229 16.42 -7.88 -5.05
C VAL A 229 15.28 -7.90 -6.07
N ALA A 230 15.04 -6.81 -6.80
CA ALA A 230 14.03 -6.81 -7.85
C ALA A 230 14.39 -7.79 -8.99
N ASP A 231 15.66 -7.83 -9.40
CA ASP A 231 16.13 -8.72 -10.45
C ASP A 231 16.16 -10.21 -10.04
N PHE A 232 16.17 -10.52 -8.74
CA PHE A 232 16.01 -11.88 -8.25
C PHE A 232 14.66 -12.50 -8.66
N TYR A 233 13.61 -11.69 -8.79
CA TYR A 233 12.30 -12.16 -9.21
C TYR A 233 12.24 -12.39 -10.73
N ASP A 234 11.78 -13.58 -11.13
CA ASP A 234 11.76 -14.11 -12.51
C ASP A 234 10.67 -13.49 -13.41
N GLY A 235 10.56 -12.16 -13.37
CA GLY A 235 9.70 -11.39 -14.26
C GLY A 235 10.38 -11.09 -15.59
N ASN A 236 9.61 -11.02 -16.68
CA ASN A 236 10.13 -10.66 -18.00
C ASN A 236 10.40 -9.14 -18.16
N THR A 237 9.95 -8.30 -17.21
CA THR A 237 10.07 -6.85 -17.25
C THR A 237 10.62 -6.30 -15.93
N LEU A 238 11.53 -5.34 -15.98
CA LEU A 238 12.01 -4.55 -14.84
C LEU A 238 11.54 -3.10 -14.98
N LEU A 239 10.78 -2.62 -14.00
CA LEU A 239 10.52 -1.20 -13.84
C LEU A 239 11.64 -0.57 -13.02
N ILE A 240 12.16 0.55 -13.51
CA ILE A 240 13.08 1.45 -12.79
C ILE A 240 12.35 2.77 -12.61
N ILE A 241 11.99 3.10 -11.38
CA ILE A 241 11.11 4.23 -11.06
C ILE A 241 11.93 5.30 -10.35
N ASP A 242 12.15 6.42 -11.01
CA ASP A 242 12.77 7.61 -10.43
C ASP A 242 11.75 8.38 -9.59
N LEU A 243 12.06 8.53 -8.30
CA LEU A 243 11.25 9.25 -7.31
C LEU A 243 11.79 10.66 -7.05
N ASN A 244 12.91 11.04 -7.68
CA ASN A 244 13.58 12.32 -7.46
C ASN A 244 12.85 13.46 -8.17
N LEU A 245 11.78 13.94 -7.53
CA LEU A 245 11.12 15.17 -7.91
C LEU A 245 11.68 16.32 -7.09
N ARG A 246 12.59 17.09 -7.67
CA ARG A 246 13.00 18.39 -7.11
C ARG A 246 12.03 19.46 -7.61
N HIS A 247 11.15 19.97 -6.74
CA HIS A 247 10.49 21.24 -7.02
C HIS A 247 11.51 22.38 -7.05
N LYS A 248 11.15 23.46 -7.77
CA LYS A 248 11.88 24.74 -7.72
C LYS A 248 12.00 25.31 -6.30
N ASP A 249 11.12 24.90 -5.39
CA ASP A 249 11.05 25.34 -3.99
C ASP A 249 11.57 24.29 -2.97
N ASN A 250 12.38 23.31 -3.40
CA ASN A 250 12.91 22.21 -2.55
C ASN A 250 11.88 21.25 -1.95
N GLU A 251 10.59 21.38 -2.26
CA GLU A 251 9.59 20.37 -1.90
C GLU A 251 9.83 19.11 -2.73
N ARG A 252 9.93 17.96 -2.06
CA ARG A 252 9.95 16.65 -2.73
C ARG A 252 8.51 16.20 -2.85
N THR A 253 8.07 15.87 -4.06
CA THR A 253 6.82 15.09 -4.19
C THR A 253 7.11 13.70 -3.69
N LEU A 254 6.35 13.28 -2.70
CA LEU A 254 6.52 11.99 -2.05
C LEU A 254 5.39 11.08 -2.52
N CYS A 255 5.71 9.83 -2.79
CA CYS A 255 4.76 8.85 -3.33
C CYS A 255 4.82 7.49 -2.64
N GLY A 256 5.69 7.32 -1.65
CA GLY A 256 5.75 6.10 -0.86
C GLY A 256 6.55 6.22 0.43
N ARG A 257 6.68 5.08 1.11
CA ARG A 257 7.45 4.90 2.34
C ARG A 257 8.25 3.60 2.28
N ASP A 258 9.46 3.63 2.84
CA ASP A 258 10.20 2.41 3.17
C ASP A 258 9.51 1.67 4.32
N VAL A 259 9.00 0.48 4.04
CA VAL A 259 8.32 -0.40 5.00
C VAL A 259 9.13 -1.65 5.34
N SER A 260 10.39 -1.73 4.89
CA SER A 260 11.26 -2.88 5.10
C SER A 260 11.44 -3.23 6.58
N SER A 261 11.60 -2.23 7.45
CA SER A 261 11.77 -2.42 8.89
C SER A 261 10.50 -2.91 9.60
N LEU A 262 9.34 -2.75 8.98
CA LEU A 262 8.04 -3.19 9.49
C LEU A 262 7.66 -4.58 8.98
N SER A 263 8.32 -5.08 7.93
CA SER A 263 8.06 -6.38 7.31
C SER A 263 8.74 -7.52 8.07
N ASP A 264 8.18 -8.74 7.98
CA ASP A 264 8.91 -9.95 8.38
C ASP A 264 10.10 -10.24 7.46
N PHE A 265 10.08 -9.66 6.24
CA PHE A 265 11.02 -9.84 5.13
C PHE A 265 11.81 -8.54 4.86
N PRO A 266 12.60 -8.02 5.83
CA PRO A 266 13.32 -6.76 5.66
C PRO A 266 14.35 -6.79 4.52
N GLU A 267 14.86 -7.97 4.18
CA GLU A 267 15.76 -8.21 3.05
C GLU A 267 15.14 -7.91 1.68
N GLU A 268 13.81 -7.86 1.58
CA GLU A 268 13.14 -7.43 0.34
C GLU A 268 13.31 -5.92 0.10
N GLU A 269 13.81 -5.18 1.09
CA GLU A 269 13.98 -3.73 1.06
C GLU A 269 12.75 -3.00 0.51
N GLU A 270 11.57 -3.46 0.96
CA GLU A 270 10.29 -3.04 0.40
C GLU A 270 10.04 -1.54 0.62
N PHE A 271 9.85 -0.82 -0.48
CA PHE A 271 9.32 0.53 -0.55
C PHE A 271 7.91 0.46 -1.14
N LEU A 272 6.93 0.95 -0.38
CA LEU A 272 5.53 0.86 -0.75
C LEU A 272 5.04 2.19 -1.31
N ILE A 273 4.66 2.20 -2.59
CA ILE A 273 4.02 3.34 -3.26
C ILE A 273 2.51 3.25 -3.01
N TRP A 274 1.90 4.36 -2.61
CA TRP A 274 0.44 4.41 -2.37
C TRP A 274 -0.35 4.67 -3.67
N PRO A 275 -1.65 4.34 -3.70
CA PRO A 275 -2.48 4.46 -4.90
C PRO A 275 -2.64 5.90 -5.39
N GLY A 276 -2.94 6.04 -6.68
CA GLY A 276 -3.37 7.31 -7.28
C GLY A 276 -2.23 8.23 -7.73
N ARG A 277 -0.96 7.82 -7.59
CA ARG A 277 0.21 8.61 -8.01
C ARG A 277 0.50 8.47 -9.50
N ASP A 278 0.86 9.60 -10.10
CA ASP A 278 1.14 9.74 -11.53
C ASP A 278 2.64 9.55 -11.83
N PHE A 279 2.90 8.83 -12.92
CA PHE A 279 4.23 8.52 -13.41
C PHE A 279 4.28 8.74 -14.93
N GLY A 280 5.38 9.32 -15.40
CA GLY A 280 5.64 9.52 -16.82
C GLY A 280 6.64 8.51 -17.34
N PHE A 281 6.42 8.03 -18.55
CA PHE A 281 7.40 7.25 -19.27
C PHE A 281 8.66 8.10 -19.56
N VAL A 282 9.85 7.50 -19.40
CA VAL A 282 11.13 8.14 -19.70
C VAL A 282 11.77 7.51 -20.92
N ARG A 283 11.98 6.18 -20.86
CA ARG A 283 12.64 5.42 -21.93
C ARG A 283 12.45 3.91 -21.72
N TYR A 284 12.72 3.16 -22.78
CA TYR A 284 12.65 1.71 -22.82
C TYR A 284 13.97 1.12 -23.34
N GLU A 285 14.39 0.01 -22.76
CA GLU A 285 15.52 -0.81 -23.21
C GLU A 285 15.18 -2.30 -23.17
N TYR A 286 15.91 -3.10 -23.93
CA TYR A 286 15.89 -4.55 -23.80
C TYR A 286 17.27 -5.06 -23.38
N ASP A 287 17.36 -5.66 -22.20
CA ASP A 287 18.57 -6.31 -21.72
C ASP A 287 18.70 -7.68 -22.40
N ILE A 288 19.58 -7.76 -23.40
CA ILE A 288 19.80 -8.98 -24.19
C ILE A 288 20.38 -10.11 -23.32
N VAL A 289 21.19 -9.78 -22.31
CA VAL A 289 21.86 -10.77 -21.47
C VAL A 289 20.86 -11.40 -20.50
N LYS A 290 20.05 -10.57 -19.84
CA LYS A 290 19.00 -11.01 -18.92
C LYS A 290 17.71 -11.41 -19.64
N LYS A 291 17.60 -11.16 -20.94
CA LYS A 291 16.39 -11.31 -21.76
C LYS A 291 15.17 -10.60 -21.16
N LYS A 292 15.39 -9.39 -20.64
CA LYS A 292 14.40 -8.65 -19.83
C LYS A 292 14.11 -7.29 -20.44
N HIS A 293 12.84 -6.93 -20.49
CA HIS A 293 12.39 -5.58 -20.84
C HIS A 293 12.71 -4.64 -19.68
N VAL A 294 13.24 -3.45 -19.95
CA VAL A 294 13.55 -2.46 -18.91
C VAL A 294 12.80 -1.17 -19.24
N ILE A 295 11.87 -0.79 -18.36
CA ILE A 295 11.04 0.40 -18.52
C ILE A 295 11.43 1.40 -17.43
N TYR A 296 11.79 2.61 -17.86
CA TYR A 296 12.13 3.71 -16.97
C TYR A 296 10.93 4.64 -16.82
N LEU A 297 10.52 4.85 -15.58
CA LEU A 297 9.45 5.75 -15.19
C LEU A 297 10.01 6.86 -14.30
N LYS A 298 9.36 8.02 -14.31
CA LYS A 298 9.59 9.09 -13.34
C LYS A 298 8.29 9.43 -12.65
N SER A 299 8.33 9.65 -11.34
CA SER A 299 7.19 10.25 -10.64
C SER A 299 6.91 11.63 -11.24
N LEU A 300 5.65 12.05 -11.27
CA LEU A 300 5.25 13.39 -11.70
C LEU A 300 4.76 14.24 -10.52
N THR A 301 5.02 15.54 -10.58
CA THR A 301 4.48 16.52 -9.63
C THR A 301 3.00 16.75 -9.94
N TRP A 302 2.20 17.03 -8.92
CA TRP A 302 0.85 17.54 -9.12
C TRP A 302 0.99 19.03 -9.49
N ASP A 303 0.49 19.43 -10.65
CA ASP A 303 0.29 20.84 -11.01
C ASP A 303 -0.98 21.39 -10.34
#